data_AF-A0A1A8K8Y6-F1
#
_entry.id   AF-A0A1A8K8Y6-F1
#
_cell.length_a   1.000
_cell.length_b   1.000
_cell.length_c   1.000
_cell.angle_alpha   90.00
_cell.angle_beta   90.00
_cell.angle_gamma   90.00
#
_symmetry.space_group_name_H-M   'P 1'
#
loop_
_entity.id
_entity.type
_entity.pdbx_description
1 polymer ?
#
loop_
_entity_poly.entity_id
_entity_poly.type
_entity_poly.pdbx_seq_one_letter_code
_entity_poly.pdbx_strand_id
1 'polypeptide(L)' 'GILKIFGSDICHGTHYKSVLATTQSSAKELVREALERYCLEKEDSDDYVLCDVIGQTGADNQWKRECFRVVGDNEKPLML' A
#
# COMPACT_ATOMS: atom_id res chain seq x y z
N GLY A 1 13.78 3.97 -4.21
CA GLY A 1 12.67 4.91 -4.49
C GLY A 1 11.79 5.07 -3.27
N ILE A 2 10.74 5.87 -3.40
CA ILE A 2 9.72 6.06 -2.36
C ILE A 2 8.39 5.60 -2.94
N LEU A 3 7.67 4.75 -2.21
CA LEU A 3 6.30 4.35 -2.57
C LEU A 3 5.33 4.98 -1.58
N LYS A 4 4.19 5.47 -2.10
CA LYS A 4 3.09 5.99 -1.28
C LYS A 4 2.09 4.86 -1.07
N ILE A 5 1.99 4.34 0.15
CA ILE A 5 1.06 3.26 0.50
C ILE A 5 -0.17 3.87 1.16
N PHE A 6 -1.33 3.71 0.52
CA PHE A 6 -2.62 4.15 1.02
C PHE A 6 -3.24 3.08 1.91
N GLY A 7 -3.58 3.43 3.15
CA GLY A 7 -4.12 2.51 4.15
C GLY A 7 -5.57 2.83 4.54
N SER A 8 -6.37 3.38 3.62
CA SER A 8 -7.75 3.80 3.92
C SER A 8 -8.63 2.67 4.45
N ASP A 9 -8.35 1.42 4.04
CA ASP A 9 -9.11 0.23 4.44
C ASP A 9 -8.67 -0.32 5.82
N ILE A 10 -7.56 0.17 6.39
CA ILE A 10 -6.99 -0.33 7.66
C ILE A 10 -6.89 0.77 8.73
N CYS A 11 -6.85 2.05 8.34
CA CYS A 11 -6.71 3.18 9.24
C CYS A 11 -7.48 4.40 8.71
N HIS A 12 -8.75 4.52 9.10
CA HIS A 12 -9.67 5.56 8.62
C HIS A 12 -9.15 6.97 8.90
N GLY A 13 -9.32 7.87 7.92
CA GLY A 13 -8.96 9.29 8.05
C GLY A 13 -7.47 9.60 7.87
N THR A 14 -6.64 8.58 7.64
CA THR A 14 -5.22 8.75 7.36
C THR A 14 -4.97 8.77 5.85
N HIS A 15 -4.14 9.71 5.38
CA HIS A 15 -3.63 9.70 4.01
C HIS A 15 -2.63 8.54 3.80
N TYR A 16 -1.85 8.59 2.72
CA TYR A 16 -0.77 7.64 2.48
C TYR A 16 0.37 7.77 3.51
N LYS A 17 1.11 6.68 3.70
CA LYS A 17 2.43 6.67 4.33
C LYS A 17 3.48 6.39 3.27
N SER A 18 4.59 7.10 3.33
CA SER A 18 5.73 6.88 2.45
C SER A 18 6.60 5.77 3.01
N VAL A 19 6.89 4.76 2.21
CA VAL A 19 7.85 3.70 2.53
C VAL A 19 9.06 3.78 1.60
N LEU A 20 10.22 3.39 2.11
CA LEU A 20 11.41 3.27 1.26
C LEU A 20 11.34 1.93 0.53
N ALA A 21 11.54 1.93 -0.77
CA ALA A 21 11.55 0.71 -1.57
C ALA A 21 12.83 0.65 -2.41
N THR A 22 13.39 -0.54 -2.54
CA THR A 22 14.43 -0.83 -3.52
C THR A 22 13.85 -1.67 -4.65
N THR A 23 14.61 -1.86 -5.72
CA THR A 23 14.19 -2.77 -6.82
C THR A 23 14.14 -4.23 -6.38
N GLN A 24 14.64 -4.54 -5.18
CA GLN A 24 14.62 -5.87 -4.58
C GLN A 24 13.60 -6.03 -3.45
N SER A 25 13.01 -4.93 -2.96
CA SER A 25 12.00 -4.97 -1.90
C SER A 25 10.76 -5.71 -2.38
N SER A 26 10.34 -6.71 -1.60
CA SER A 26 9.15 -7.52 -1.84
C SER A 26 7.89 -6.81 -1.36
N ALA A 27 6.72 -7.19 -1.90
CA ALA A 27 5.44 -6.68 -1.41
C ALA A 27 5.25 -6.95 0.08
N LYS A 28 5.68 -8.14 0.55
CA LYS A 28 5.56 -8.52 1.96
C LYS A 28 6.37 -7.65 2.90
N GLU A 29 7.61 -7.34 2.54
CA GLU A 29 8.47 -6.43 3.32
C GLU A 29 7.84 -5.04 3.40
N LEU A 30 7.27 -4.55 2.29
CA LEU A 30 6.62 -3.23 2.26
C LEU A 30 5.32 -3.19 3.06
N VAL A 31 4.55 -4.28 3.12
CA VAL A 31 3.37 -4.39 3.99
C VAL A 31 3.78 -4.24 5.45
N ARG A 32 4.82 -4.94 5.89
CA ARG A 32 5.34 -4.83 7.26
C ARG A 32 5.78 -3.40 7.57
N GLU A 33 6.57 -2.78 6.69
CA GLU A 33 7.04 -1.40 6.87
C GLU A 33 5.90 -0.37 6.86
N ALA A 34 4.81 -0.66 6.15
CA ALA A 34 3.61 0.16 6.14
C ALA A 34 2.86 0.05 7.48
N LEU A 35 2.64 -1.18 7.98
CA LEU A 35 1.95 -1.41 9.26
C LEU A 35 2.66 -0.68 10.41
N GLU A 36 3.98 -0.73 10.47
CA GLU A 36 4.77 0.05 11.45
C GLU A 36 4.50 1.56 11.35
N ARG A 37 4.41 2.13 10.13
CA ARG A 37 4.11 3.56 9.93
C ARG A 37 2.67 3.96 10.19
N TYR A 38 1.76 3.00 10.19
CA TYR A 38 0.36 3.18 10.58
C TYR A 38 0.15 2.89 12.08
N CYS A 39 1.21 2.59 12.85
CA CYS A 39 1.14 2.20 14.26
C CYS A 39 0.33 0.90 14.48
N LEU A 40 0.46 -0.03 13.55
CA LEU A 40 -0.16 -1.36 13.53
C LEU A 40 0.90 -2.47 13.59
N GLU A 41 2.06 -2.20 14.20
CA GLU A 41 3.20 -3.14 14.27
C GLU A 41 2.91 -4.43 15.06
N LYS A 42 1.77 -4.50 15.74
CA LYS A 42 1.31 -5.69 16.48
C LYS A 42 0.45 -6.63 15.64
N GLU A 43 -0.04 -6.18 14.49
CA GLU A 43 -0.83 -6.98 13.58
C GLU A 43 0.07 -7.95 12.81
N ASP A 44 -0.47 -9.11 12.40
CA ASP A 44 0.27 -10.05 11.57
C ASP A 44 0.28 -9.58 10.11
N SER A 45 1.47 -9.38 9.55
CA SER A 45 1.62 -9.01 8.14
C SER A 45 1.04 -10.06 7.17
N ASP A 46 0.82 -11.30 7.61
CA ASP A 46 0.13 -12.36 6.86
C ASP A 46 -1.36 -12.13 6.65
N ASP A 47 -1.98 -11.27 7.46
CA ASP A 47 -3.39 -10.89 7.31
C ASP A 47 -3.61 -9.73 6.32
N TYR A 48 -2.52 -9.17 5.77
CA TYR A 48 -2.56 -8.02 4.87
C TYR A 48 -1.87 -8.31 3.54
N VAL A 49 -2.39 -7.67 2.50
CA VAL A 49 -1.84 -7.74 1.15
C VAL A 49 -1.62 -6.33 0.61
N LEU A 50 -0.61 -6.19 -0.25
CA LEU A 50 -0.43 -4.98 -1.04
C LEU A 50 -1.27 -5.07 -2.31
N CYS A 51 -1.97 -4.00 -2.65
CA CYS A 51 -2.75 -3.92 -3.88
C CYS A 51 -2.20 -2.84 -4.79
N ASP A 52 -2.10 -3.16 -6.08
CA ASP A 52 -1.98 -2.16 -7.14
C ASP A 52 -3.40 -1.71 -7.51
N VAL A 53 -3.67 -0.42 -7.38
CA VAL A 53 -5.03 0.12 -7.41
C VAL A 53 -5.10 1.20 -8.47
N ILE A 54 -6.05 1.04 -9.41
CA ILE A 54 -6.36 2.04 -10.40
C ILE A 54 -7.71 2.69 -10.11
N GLY A 55 -7.84 3.94 -10.53
CA GLY A 55 -9.03 4.73 -10.30
C GLY A 55 -8.94 6.07 -11.00
N GLN A 56 -9.94 6.90 -10.72
CA GLN A 56 -10.03 8.23 -11.27
C GLN A 56 -10.39 9.23 -10.18
N THR A 57 -9.90 10.45 -10.36
CA THR A 57 -10.32 11.59 -9.55
C THR A 57 -11.60 12.17 -10.14
N GLY A 58 -12.68 12.15 -9.36
CA GLY A 58 -13.97 12.74 -9.75
C GLY A 58 -13.91 14.26 -9.87
N ALA A 59 -15.01 14.85 -10.38
CA ALA A 59 -15.15 16.31 -10.48
C ALA A 59 -15.13 17.02 -9.11
N ASP A 60 -15.41 16.28 -8.04
CA ASP A 60 -15.31 16.71 -6.64
C ASP A 60 -13.90 16.57 -6.04
N ASN A 61 -12.90 16.26 -6.88
CA ASN A 61 -11.52 15.94 -6.49
C ASN A 61 -11.39 14.74 -5.53
N GLN A 62 -12.42 13.89 -5.43
CA GLN A 62 -12.34 12.66 -4.66
C GLN A 62 -11.81 11.52 -5.52
N TRP A 63 -10.84 10.78 -4.99
CA TRP A 63 -10.34 9.58 -5.64
C TRP A 63 -11.38 8.45 -5.52
N LYS A 64 -11.75 7.87 -6.65
CA LYS A 64 -12.63 6.69 -6.71
C LYS A 64 -11.84 5.51 -7.27
N ARG A 65 -11.70 4.46 -6.46
CA ARG A 65 -11.17 3.16 -6.89
C ARG A 65 -12.09 2.56 -7.96
N GLU A 66 -11.51 2.14 -9.07
CA GLU A 66 -12.22 1.44 -10.16
C GLU A 66 -11.89 -0.05 -10.17
N CYS A 67 -10.62 -0.39 -10.02
CA CYS A 67 -10.14 -1.75 -10.02
C CYS A 67 -8.87 -1.87 -9.18
N PHE A 68 -8.54 -3.09 -8.77
CA PHE A 68 -7.28 -3.39 -8.12
C PHE A 68 -6.85 -4.81 -8.40
N ARG A 69 -5.55 -5.05 -8.23
CA ARG A 69 -4.93 -6.37 -8.26
C ARG A 69 -4.14 -6.56 -6.98
N VAL A 70 -4.21 -7.76 -6.40
CA VAL A 70 -3.30 -8.16 -5.34
C VAL A 70 -1.89 -8.34 -5.91
N VAL A 71 -0.93 -7.65 -5.32
CA VAL A 71 0.49 -7.81 -5.62
C VAL A 71 1.00 -8.98 -4.78
N GLY A 72 1.48 -10.03 -5.43
CA GLY A 72 1.96 -11.23 -4.78
C GLY A 72 3.16 -10.93 -3.88
N ASP A 73 3.27 -11.66 -2.76
CA ASP A 73 4.21 -11.39 -1.67
C ASP A 73 5.66 -11.13 -2.13
N ASN A 74 6.11 -11.88 -3.14
CA ASN A 74 7.48 -11.84 -3.66
C ASN A 74 7.68 -10.91 -4.87
N GLU A 75 6.61 -10.34 -5.42
CA GLU A 75 6.71 -9.33 -6.48
C GLU A 75 7.50 -8.10 -5.97
N LYS A 76 8.05 -7.31 -6.90
CA LYS A 76 8.88 -6.14 -6.59
C LYS A 76 8.11 -4.87 -6.91
N PRO A 77 7.38 -4.26 -5.96
CA PRO A 77 6.38 -3.23 -6.29
C PRO A 77 6.97 -1.95 -6.87
N LEU A 78 8.28 -1.70 -6.66
CA LEU A 78 8.97 -0.58 -7.30
C LEU A 78 9.20 -0.78 -8.81
N MET A 79 9.09 -2.02 -9.30
CA MET A 79 9.36 -2.42 -10.69
C MET A 79 8.07 -2.66 -11.50
N LEU A 80 6.90 -2.54 -10.88
CA LEU A 80 5.60 -2.62 -11.53
C LEU A 80 5.30 -1.30 -12.25
#